data_AF-A0A3D1TG66-F1
#
_entry.id   AF-A0A3D1TG66-F1
#
_cell.length_a   1.000
_cell.length_b   1.000
_cell.length_c   1.000
_cell.angle_alpha   90.00
_cell.angle_beta   90.00
_cell.angle_gamma   90.00
#
_symmetry.space_group_name_H-M   'P 1'
#
loop_
_entity.id
_entity.type
_entity.pdbx_description
1 polymer ?
#
loop_
_entity_poly.entity_id
_entity_poly.type
_entity_poly.pdbx_seq_one_letter_code
_entity_poly.pdbx_strand_id
1 'polypeptide(L)'
;MTESDWNELQQRLLQEPADKAIDLWIEHASALSEHGESALPLLQKLAPNAEMATVAAVSLIADAWRENGQIEAALSALKIGVAIDPKDQELQKCAKTTIEAAFANHAGNAHLLEATRLADSKVTLEAKLDRALVILQFVPNQACHHRSWGYGIIRELHALADRIVVDFEGKP
;
A
#
# COMPACT_ATOMS: atom_id res chain seq x y z
N MET A 1 -16.36 -12.60 -3.52
CA MET A 1 -16.87 -13.13 -2.24
C MET A 1 -18.18 -12.40 -1.89
N THR A 2 -19.17 -13.03 -1.25
CA THR A 2 -20.36 -12.24 -0.83
C THR A 2 -20.07 -11.44 0.45
N GLU A 3 -20.85 -10.40 0.72
CA GLU A 3 -20.71 -9.60 1.95
C GLU A 3 -20.95 -10.43 3.22
N SER A 4 -21.80 -11.46 3.15
CA SER A 4 -22.01 -12.42 4.23
C SER A 4 -20.74 -13.26 4.47
N ASP A 5 -20.15 -13.78 3.40
CA ASP A 5 -18.92 -14.59 3.47
C ASP A 5 -17.75 -13.75 4.03
N TRP A 6 -17.66 -12.48 3.64
CA TRP A 6 -16.65 -11.55 4.16
C TRP A 6 -16.79 -11.33 5.67
N ASN A 7 -18.02 -11.07 6.14
CA ASN A 7 -18.29 -10.86 7.55
C ASN A 7 -17.97 -12.12 8.38
N GLU A 8 -18.29 -13.30 7.86
CA GLU A 8 -17.95 -14.56 8.52
C GLU A 8 -16.43 -14.79 8.59
N LEU A 9 -15.72 -14.59 7.48
CA LEU A 9 -14.26 -14.69 7.44
C LEU A 9 -13.60 -13.71 8.40
N GLN A 10 -14.05 -12.46 8.43
CA GLN A 10 -13.56 -11.44 9.34
C GLN A 10 -13.71 -11.86 10.81
N GLN A 11 -14.86 -12.42 11.19
CA GLN A 11 -15.07 -12.92 12.56
C GLN A 11 -14.11 -14.07 12.88
N ARG A 12 -13.91 -15.01 11.96
CA ARG A 12 -12.99 -16.14 12.14
C ARG A 12 -11.55 -15.66 12.30
N LEU A 13 -11.09 -14.73 11.45
CA LEU A 13 -9.75 -14.14 11.53
C LEU A 13 -9.47 -13.43 12.86
N LEU A 14 -10.51 -12.90 13.52
CA LEU A 14 -10.38 -12.22 14.81
C LEU A 14 -10.44 -13.17 16.02
N GLN A 15 -11.00 -14.38 15.85
CA GLN A 15 -11.19 -15.34 16.93
C GLN A 15 -10.11 -16.43 16.97
N GLU A 16 -9.52 -16.75 15.83
CA GLU A 16 -8.46 -17.76 15.74
C GLU A 16 -7.10 -17.23 16.27
N PRO A 17 -6.24 -18.11 16.80
CA PRO A 17 -4.86 -17.76 17.13
C PRO A 17 -4.08 -17.35 15.87
N ALA A 18 -2.98 -16.63 16.07
CA ALA A 18 -2.27 -15.94 14.99
C ALA A 18 -1.79 -16.88 13.86
N ASP A 19 -1.33 -18.08 14.20
CA ASP A 19 -0.92 -19.14 13.27
C ASP A 19 -2.06 -19.57 12.35
N LYS A 20 -3.22 -19.93 12.92
CA LYS A 20 -4.40 -20.32 12.16
C LYS A 20 -5.02 -19.16 11.38
N ALA A 21 -4.96 -17.95 11.92
CA ALA A 21 -5.41 -16.76 11.21
C ALA A 21 -4.56 -16.54 9.95
N ILE A 22 -3.24 -16.74 10.01
CA ILE A 22 -2.35 -16.65 8.84
C ILE A 22 -2.72 -17.70 7.79
N ASP A 23 -2.99 -18.94 8.19
CA ASP A 23 -3.42 -19.99 7.24
C ASP A 23 -4.72 -19.62 6.53
N LEU A 24 -5.70 -19.11 7.28
CA LEU A 24 -6.98 -18.63 6.71
C LEU A 24 -6.76 -17.45 5.75
N TRP A 25 -5.84 -16.55 6.08
CA TRP A 25 -5.45 -15.43 5.22
C TRP A 25 -4.86 -15.91 3.90
N ILE A 26 -3.97 -16.90 3.92
CA ILE A 26 -3.37 -17.48 2.72
C ILE A 26 -4.44 -18.19 1.89
N GLU A 27 -5.27 -19.03 2.52
CA GLU A 27 -6.34 -19.78 1.86
C GLU A 27 -7.32 -18.87 1.13
N HIS A 28 -7.63 -17.71 1.73
CA HIS A 28 -8.62 -16.78 1.21
C HIS A 28 -7.99 -15.57 0.52
N ALA A 29 -6.69 -15.56 0.22
CA ALA A 29 -6.00 -14.37 -0.28
C ALA A 29 -6.60 -13.83 -1.60
N SER A 30 -7.01 -14.72 -2.50
CA SER A 30 -7.74 -14.33 -3.72
C SER A 30 -9.12 -13.75 -3.43
N ALA A 31 -9.82 -14.19 -2.38
CA ALA A 31 -11.11 -13.60 -1.98
C ALA A 31 -10.92 -12.26 -1.25
N LEU A 32 -9.87 -12.17 -0.42
CA LEU A 32 -9.42 -10.95 0.25
C LEU A 32 -8.95 -9.88 -0.73
N SER A 33 -8.55 -10.30 -1.94
CA SER A 33 -8.08 -9.40 -2.99
C SER A 33 -9.12 -8.38 -3.44
N GLU A 34 -10.41 -8.65 -3.19
CA GLU A 34 -11.53 -7.75 -3.49
C GLU A 34 -11.77 -6.73 -2.35
N HIS A 35 -11.23 -6.96 -1.16
CA HIS A 35 -11.53 -6.22 0.08
C HIS A 35 -10.29 -5.62 0.77
N GLY A 36 -9.26 -5.23 0.03
CA GLY A 36 -7.94 -4.92 0.61
C GLY A 36 -7.92 -3.82 1.67
N GLU A 37 -8.63 -2.72 1.47
CA GLU A 37 -8.74 -1.65 2.50
C GLU A 37 -9.41 -2.16 3.79
N SER A 38 -10.46 -2.98 3.66
CA SER A 38 -11.18 -3.56 4.80
C SER A 38 -10.39 -4.65 5.52
N ALA A 39 -9.49 -5.32 4.80
CA ALA A 39 -8.67 -6.43 5.30
C ALA A 39 -7.37 -5.96 5.97
N LEU A 40 -6.86 -4.78 5.59
CA LEU A 40 -5.66 -4.15 6.18
C LEU A 40 -5.66 -4.06 7.72
N PRO A 41 -6.73 -3.59 8.39
CA PRO A 41 -6.77 -3.54 9.85
C PRO A 41 -6.65 -4.92 10.52
N LEU A 42 -7.10 -5.98 9.86
CA LEU A 42 -6.98 -7.35 10.35
C LEU A 42 -5.52 -7.80 10.26
N LEU A 43 -4.84 -7.51 9.15
CA LEU A 43 -3.42 -7.81 8.98
C LEU A 43 -2.55 -7.09 10.03
N GLN A 44 -2.85 -5.81 10.30
CA GLN A 44 -2.16 -5.02 11.33
C GLN A 44 -2.33 -5.59 12.74
N LYS A 45 -3.45 -6.28 13.03
CA LYS A 45 -3.67 -6.93 14.33
C LYS A 45 -2.92 -8.25 14.47
N LEU A 46 -2.64 -8.93 13.37
CA LEU A 46 -1.92 -10.20 13.36
C LEU A 46 -0.39 -9.99 13.36
N ALA A 47 0.08 -8.93 12.72
CA ALA A 47 1.50 -8.59 12.59
C ALA A 47 2.32 -8.50 13.91
N PRO A 48 1.78 -8.03 15.06
CA PRO A 48 2.54 -7.97 16.31
C PRO A 48 2.89 -9.36 16.88
N ASN A 49 2.18 -10.41 16.46
CA ASN A 49 2.42 -11.79 16.87
C ASN A 49 3.25 -12.57 15.84
N ALA A 50 3.87 -11.88 14.88
CA ALA A 50 4.34 -12.47 13.62
C ALA A 50 5.67 -13.22 13.71
N GLU A 51 5.61 -14.48 13.28
CA GLU A 51 6.73 -15.31 12.83
C GLU A 51 6.92 -15.15 11.30
N MET A 52 7.94 -15.80 10.73
CA MET A 52 8.21 -15.80 9.28
C MET A 52 7.00 -16.19 8.40
N ALA A 53 6.03 -16.94 8.93
CA ALA A 53 4.81 -17.29 8.21
C ALA A 53 3.98 -16.07 7.79
N THR A 54 4.01 -14.98 8.58
CA THR A 54 3.31 -13.73 8.25
C THR A 54 3.92 -13.03 7.04
N VAL A 55 5.23 -13.12 6.86
CA VAL A 55 5.94 -12.51 5.72
C VAL A 55 5.50 -13.12 4.39
N ALA A 56 5.42 -14.45 4.33
CA ALA A 56 4.95 -15.15 3.14
C ALA A 56 3.49 -14.80 2.79
N ALA A 57 2.62 -14.73 3.81
CA ALA A 57 1.22 -14.33 3.62
C ALA A 57 1.12 -12.89 3.08
N VAL A 58 1.88 -11.95 3.66
CA VAL A 58 1.88 -10.54 3.23
C VAL A 58 2.26 -10.41 1.76
N SER A 59 3.33 -11.07 1.31
CA SER A 59 3.75 -11.00 -0.11
C SER A 59 2.65 -11.50 -1.05
N LEU A 60 2.01 -12.62 -0.72
CA LEU A 60 0.97 -13.22 -1.54
C LEU A 60 -0.30 -12.35 -1.61
N ILE A 61 -0.70 -11.76 -0.48
CA ILE A 61 -1.84 -10.83 -0.42
C ILE A 61 -1.54 -9.54 -1.17
N ALA A 62 -0.34 -8.99 -1.00
CA ALA A 62 0.06 -7.76 -1.67
C ALA A 62 0.10 -7.93 -3.20
N ASP A 63 0.60 -9.06 -3.69
CA ASP A 63 0.54 -9.39 -5.12
C ASP A 63 -0.91 -9.47 -5.61
N ALA A 64 -1.80 -10.14 -4.87
CA ALA A 64 -3.22 -10.24 -5.24
C ALA A 64 -3.93 -8.87 -5.24
N TRP A 65 -3.68 -8.01 -4.25
CA TRP A 65 -4.21 -6.64 -4.23
C TRP A 65 -3.65 -5.80 -5.37
N ARG A 66 -2.37 -5.93 -5.70
CA ARG A 66 -1.77 -5.23 -6.83
C ARG A 66 -2.43 -5.66 -8.15
N GLU A 67 -2.64 -6.95 -8.36
CA GLU A 67 -3.29 -7.48 -9.57
C GLU A 67 -4.73 -6.99 -9.73
N ASN A 68 -5.44 -6.76 -8.62
CA ASN A 68 -6.77 -6.16 -8.62
C ASN A 68 -6.77 -4.62 -8.66
N GLY A 69 -5.61 -3.98 -8.80
CA GLY A 69 -5.49 -2.53 -8.84
C GLY A 69 -5.62 -1.83 -7.47
N GLN A 70 -5.69 -2.58 -6.37
CA GLN A 70 -5.70 -2.05 -5.01
C GLN A 70 -4.27 -1.72 -4.54
N ILE A 71 -3.61 -0.83 -5.28
CA ILE A 71 -2.18 -0.49 -5.12
C ILE A 71 -1.87 0.06 -3.72
N GLU A 72 -2.68 0.98 -3.20
CA GLU A 72 -2.46 1.57 -1.87
C GLU A 72 -2.57 0.51 -0.77
N ALA A 73 -3.51 -0.43 -0.93
CA ALA A 73 -3.66 -1.54 0.00
C ALA A 73 -2.44 -2.47 -0.06
N ALA A 74 -1.98 -2.82 -1.27
CA ALA A 74 -0.79 -3.64 -1.49
C ALA A 74 0.47 -3.02 -0.87
N LEU A 75 0.73 -1.73 -1.11
CA LEU A 75 1.87 -1.02 -0.53
C LEU A 75 1.80 -0.98 1.01
N SER A 76 0.60 -0.80 1.57
CA SER A 76 0.39 -0.78 3.01
C SER A 76 0.61 -2.16 3.64
N ALA A 77 0.17 -3.25 3.00
CA ALA A 77 0.49 -4.61 3.44
C ALA A 77 2.00 -4.87 3.40
N LEU A 78 2.66 -4.51 2.31
CA LEU A 78 4.12 -4.68 2.17
C LEU A 78 4.88 -3.94 3.25
N LYS A 79 4.41 -2.76 3.67
CA LYS A 79 5.01 -2.03 4.78
C LYS A 79 4.96 -2.84 6.09
N ILE A 80 3.85 -3.53 6.34
CA ILE A 80 3.69 -4.42 7.50
C ILE A 80 4.69 -5.58 7.40
N GLY A 81 4.79 -6.24 6.23
CA GLY A 81 5.74 -7.34 6.02
C GLY A 81 7.20 -6.90 6.21
N VAL A 82 7.57 -5.74 5.65
CA VAL A 82 8.93 -5.18 5.76
C VAL A 82 9.28 -4.79 7.19
N ALA A 83 8.30 -4.38 8.00
CA ALA A 83 8.52 -4.13 9.43
C ALA A 83 8.82 -5.42 10.22
N ILE A 84 8.34 -6.58 9.74
CA ILE A 84 8.58 -7.90 10.35
C ILE A 84 9.95 -8.44 9.90
N ASP A 85 10.17 -8.55 8.58
CA ASP A 85 11.47 -8.95 8.01
C ASP A 85 11.85 -8.07 6.80
N PRO A 86 12.68 -7.03 7.01
CA PRO A 86 13.09 -6.14 5.93
C PRO A 86 14.09 -6.78 4.96
N LYS A 87 14.64 -7.95 5.28
CA LYS A 87 15.66 -8.64 4.47
C LYS A 87 15.09 -9.78 3.63
N ASP A 88 13.82 -10.12 3.82
CA ASP A 88 13.16 -11.12 2.98
C ASP A 88 13.21 -10.71 1.50
N GLN A 89 13.65 -11.65 0.66
CA GLN A 89 13.90 -11.35 -0.76
C GLN A 89 12.60 -11.25 -1.56
N GLU A 90 11.57 -12.02 -1.20
CA GLU A 90 10.30 -11.99 -1.92
C GLU A 90 9.53 -10.71 -1.58
N LEU A 91 9.54 -10.26 -0.32
CA LEU A 91 9.01 -8.94 0.08
C LEU A 91 9.72 -7.81 -0.65
N GLN A 92 11.04 -7.84 -0.77
CA GLN A 92 11.78 -6.81 -1.51
C GLN A 92 11.37 -6.75 -2.98
N LYS A 93 11.23 -7.92 -3.61
CA LYS A 93 10.80 -8.03 -5.00
C LYS A 93 9.34 -7.59 -5.18
N CYS A 94 8.43 -8.03 -4.31
CA CYS A 94 7.02 -7.66 -4.33
C CYS A 94 6.84 -6.15 -4.08
N ALA A 95 7.55 -5.58 -3.12
CA ALA A 95 7.55 -4.15 -2.84
C ALA A 95 8.04 -3.34 -4.05
N LYS A 96 9.15 -3.74 -4.67
CA LYS A 96 9.70 -3.07 -5.85
C LYS A 96 8.69 -3.06 -7.01
N THR A 97 8.17 -4.23 -7.35
CA THR A 97 7.20 -4.39 -8.45
C THR A 97 5.89 -3.67 -8.18
N THR A 98 5.44 -3.61 -6.91
CA THR A 98 4.25 -2.85 -6.52
C THR A 98 4.47 -1.35 -6.62
N ILE A 99 5.63 -0.82 -6.21
CA ILE A 99 5.99 0.59 -6.41
C ILE A 99 6.06 0.93 -7.91
N GLU A 100 6.65 0.06 -8.73
CA GLU A 100 6.69 0.25 -10.18
C GLU A 100 5.29 0.26 -10.80
N ALA A 101 4.43 -0.68 -10.40
CA ALA A 101 3.03 -0.74 -10.84
C ALA A 101 2.23 0.50 -10.43
N ALA A 102 2.48 1.04 -9.24
CA ALA A 102 1.81 2.22 -8.71
C ALA A 102 1.92 3.44 -9.63
N PHE A 103 3.05 3.57 -10.33
CA PHE A 103 3.32 4.72 -11.20
C PHE A 103 3.27 4.38 -12.70
N ALA A 104 3.01 3.13 -13.08
CA ALA A 104 3.11 2.66 -14.46
C ALA A 104 2.25 3.48 -15.45
N ASN A 105 1.06 3.89 -15.02
CA ASN A 105 0.08 4.60 -15.85
C ASN A 105 0.15 6.14 -15.71
N HIS A 106 1.09 6.67 -14.93
CA HIS A 106 1.20 8.12 -14.71
C HIS A 106 2.14 8.77 -15.74
N ALA A 107 1.71 9.90 -16.29
CA ALA A 107 2.58 10.75 -17.09
C ALA A 107 3.78 11.21 -16.23
N GLY A 108 5.00 11.01 -16.73
CA GLY A 108 6.22 11.33 -15.97
C GLY A 108 6.59 10.28 -14.90
N ASN A 109 6.16 9.03 -15.05
CA ASN A 109 6.45 7.92 -14.12
C ASN A 109 7.93 7.83 -13.68
N ALA A 110 8.90 8.13 -14.57
CA ALA A 110 10.32 8.11 -14.25
C ALA A 110 10.67 9.05 -13.09
N HIS A 111 10.13 10.28 -13.08
CA HIS A 111 10.36 11.24 -12.00
C HIS A 111 9.65 10.83 -10.71
N LEU A 112 8.46 10.22 -10.80
CA LEU A 112 7.74 9.71 -9.64
C LEU A 112 8.51 8.54 -9.00
N LEU A 113 9.00 7.60 -9.81
CA LEU A 113 9.84 6.49 -9.36
C LEU A 113 11.16 6.98 -8.76
N GLU A 114 11.81 7.97 -9.36
CA GLU A 114 13.02 8.57 -8.79
C GLU A 114 12.73 9.17 -7.41
N ALA A 115 11.59 9.84 -7.24
CA ALA A 115 11.21 10.44 -5.97
C ALA A 115 10.83 9.44 -4.88
N THR A 116 10.48 8.19 -5.22
CA THR A 116 10.38 7.10 -4.24
C THR A 116 11.75 6.66 -3.72
N ARG A 117 12.83 7.07 -4.38
CA ARG A 117 14.21 6.65 -4.13
C ARG A 117 14.40 5.13 -4.22
N LEU A 118 13.63 4.46 -5.09
CA LEU A 118 13.65 3.01 -5.25
C LEU A 118 15.07 2.48 -5.54
N ALA A 119 15.83 3.21 -6.36
CA ALA A 119 17.21 2.88 -6.74
C ALA A 119 18.27 3.25 -5.69
N ASP A 120 17.93 4.05 -4.66
CA ASP A 120 18.89 4.45 -3.63
C ASP A 120 19.08 3.32 -2.62
N SER A 121 20.28 2.74 -2.59
CA SER A 121 20.63 1.65 -1.68
C SER A 121 20.79 2.09 -0.21
N LYS A 122 20.91 3.40 0.05
CA LYS A 122 21.03 3.95 1.42
C LYS A 122 19.67 4.16 2.08
N VAL A 123 18.59 4.15 1.31
CA VAL A 123 17.23 4.30 1.81
C VAL A 123 16.66 2.91 2.11
N THR A 124 16.11 2.74 3.30
CA THR A 124 15.43 1.50 3.71
C THR A 124 14.19 1.23 2.85
N LEU A 125 13.82 -0.04 2.66
CA LEU A 125 12.62 -0.38 1.91
C LEU A 125 11.34 0.21 2.53
N GLU A 126 11.24 0.25 3.85
CA GLU A 126 10.12 0.87 4.56
C GLU A 126 9.94 2.34 4.14
N ALA A 127 11.02 3.13 4.20
CA ALA A 127 11.00 4.52 3.77
C ALA A 127 10.65 4.70 2.28
N LYS A 128 11.00 3.74 1.42
CA LYS A 128 10.61 3.75 -0.01
C LYS A 128 9.11 3.52 -0.17
N LEU A 129 8.54 2.58 0.57
CA LEU A 129 7.10 2.29 0.60
C LEU A 129 6.31 3.48 1.14
N ASP A 130 6.77 4.09 2.24
CA ASP A 130 6.17 5.31 2.79
C ASP A 130 6.18 6.45 1.77
N ARG A 131 7.31 6.60 1.08
CA ARG A 131 7.44 7.63 0.06
C ARG A 131 6.50 7.39 -1.12
N ALA A 132 6.35 6.14 -1.56
CA ALA A 132 5.40 5.79 -2.62
C ALA A 132 3.95 6.08 -2.20
N LEU A 133 3.54 5.70 -0.98
CA LEU A 133 2.22 6.00 -0.43
C LEU A 133 1.94 7.51 -0.37
N VAL A 134 2.91 8.31 0.06
CA VAL A 134 2.78 9.78 0.08
C VAL A 134 2.61 10.32 -1.34
N ILE A 135 3.44 9.90 -2.30
CA ILE A 135 3.38 10.39 -3.68
C ILE A 135 2.02 10.06 -4.33
N LEU A 136 1.45 8.89 -4.05
CA LEU A 136 0.14 8.48 -4.58
C LEU A 136 -1.01 9.39 -4.13
N GLN A 137 -0.89 10.06 -2.99
CA GLN A 137 -1.90 11.03 -2.53
C GLN A 137 -1.88 12.36 -3.30
N PHE A 138 -0.80 12.61 -4.05
CA PHE A 138 -0.57 13.88 -4.74
C PHE A 138 -0.51 13.71 -6.26
N VAL A 139 -1.32 12.81 -6.80
CA VAL A 139 -1.39 12.60 -8.25
C VAL A 139 -2.00 13.84 -8.93
N PRO A 140 -1.45 14.30 -10.07
CA PRO A 140 -2.02 15.41 -10.82
C PRO A 140 -3.51 15.22 -11.16
N ASN A 141 -4.25 16.33 -11.10
CA ASN A 141 -5.71 16.48 -11.23
C ASN A 141 -6.55 15.89 -10.09
N GLN A 142 -5.94 15.43 -9.00
CA GLN A 142 -6.66 15.01 -7.81
C GLN A 142 -7.05 16.21 -6.93
N ALA A 143 -8.25 16.18 -6.37
CA ALA A 143 -8.67 17.18 -5.38
C ALA A 143 -7.97 16.92 -4.04
N CYS A 144 -7.56 17.98 -3.37
CA CYS A 144 -6.92 17.93 -2.07
C CYS A 144 -7.49 19.02 -1.15
N HIS A 145 -7.36 18.81 0.16
CA HIS A 145 -7.79 19.76 1.18
C HIS A 145 -6.67 19.99 2.18
N HIS A 146 -6.36 21.25 2.47
CA HIS A 146 -5.37 21.63 3.45
C HIS A 146 -5.92 22.68 4.41
N ARG A 147 -5.64 22.48 5.71
CA ARG A 147 -6.17 23.30 6.80
C ARG A 147 -5.96 24.81 6.65
N SER A 148 -4.89 25.23 5.98
CA SER A 148 -4.51 26.65 5.87
C SER A 148 -5.05 27.34 4.62
N TRP A 149 -5.44 26.58 3.58
CA TRP A 149 -5.80 27.16 2.29
C TRP A 149 -7.03 26.53 1.63
N GLY A 150 -7.70 25.59 2.30
CA GLY A 150 -8.96 25.01 1.85
C GLY A 150 -8.77 23.95 0.77
N TYR A 151 -9.68 23.93 -0.20
CA TYR A 151 -9.71 22.94 -1.28
C TYR A 151 -8.93 23.43 -2.50
N GLY A 152 -8.29 22.51 -3.20
CA GLY A 152 -7.64 22.79 -4.47
C GLY A 152 -7.42 21.51 -5.29
N ILE A 153 -6.98 21.69 -6.54
CA ILE A 153 -6.65 20.61 -7.46
C ILE A 153 -5.14 20.55 -7.61
N ILE A 154 -4.55 19.38 -7.40
CA ILE A 154 -3.11 19.19 -7.61
C ILE A 154 -2.82 19.34 -9.09
N ARG A 155 -2.09 20.39 -9.47
CA ARG A 155 -1.71 20.64 -10.86
C ARG A 155 -0.46 19.86 -11.22
N GLU A 156 0.55 19.93 -10.36
CA GLU A 156 1.84 19.29 -10.55
C GLU A 156 2.40 18.80 -9.21
N LEU A 157 3.14 17.71 -9.25
CA LEU A 157 3.93 17.20 -8.13
C LEU A 157 5.42 17.25 -8.51
N HIS A 158 6.17 18.12 -7.84
CA HIS A 158 7.62 18.11 -7.87
C HIS A 158 8.15 17.19 -6.77
N ALA A 159 8.03 15.89 -7.01
CA ALA A 159 8.27 14.86 -6.00
C ALA A 159 9.73 14.85 -5.47
N LEU A 160 10.72 15.31 -6.23
CA LEU A 160 12.11 15.46 -5.76
C LEU A 160 12.32 16.69 -4.85
N ALA A 161 11.52 17.74 -5.04
CA ALA A 161 11.64 19.00 -4.31
C ALA A 161 10.70 19.08 -3.09
N ASP A 162 9.94 18.00 -2.82
CA ASP A 162 8.89 17.98 -1.79
C ASP A 162 7.87 19.12 -1.94
N ARG A 163 7.47 19.39 -3.19
CA ARG A 163 6.53 20.48 -3.52
C ARG A 163 5.39 19.97 -4.39
N ILE A 164 4.20 20.48 -4.09
CA ILE A 164 3.02 20.36 -4.93
C ILE A 164 2.63 21.75 -5.43
N VAL A 165 2.19 21.82 -6.68
CA VAL A 165 1.51 22.99 -7.23
C VAL A 165 0.03 22.68 -7.18
N VAL A 166 -0.74 23.57 -6.56
CA VAL A 166 -2.18 23.41 -6.38
C VAL A 166 -2.88 24.60 -7.02
N ASP A 167 -3.83 24.30 -7.90
CA ASP A 167 -4.77 25.28 -8.42
C ASP A 167 -5.93 25.42 -7.45
N PHE A 168 -6.23 26.65 -7.09
CA PHE A 168 -7.37 26.99 -6.25
C PHE A 168 -8.53 27.38 -7.16
N GLU A 169 -9.75 26.90 -6.86
CA GLU A 169 -10.94 27.57 -7.40
C GLU A 169 -10.97 28.98 -6.82
N GLY A 170 -10.49 29.94 -7.61
CA GLY A 170 -10.67 31.35 -7.29
C GLY A 170 -12.15 31.63 -7.24
N LYS A 171 -12.67 32.03 -6.08
CA LYS A 171 -13.94 32.77 -6.08
C LYS A 171 -13.72 34.03 -6.94
N PRO A 172 -14.59 34.30 -7.93
CA PRO A 172 -14.54 35.55 -8.68
C PRO A 172 -14.66 36.78 -7.77
#